data_AF-A0A8J5TQF1-F1
#
_entry.id   AF-A0A8J5TQF1-F1
#
_cell.length_a   1.000
_cell.length_b   1.000
_cell.length_c   1.000
_cell.angle_alpha   90.00
_cell.angle_beta   90.00
_cell.angle_gamma   90.00
#
_symmetry.space_group_name_H-M   'P 1'
#
loop_
_entity.id
_entity.type
_entity.pdbx_description
1 polymer ?
#
loop_
_entity_poly.entity_id
_entity_poly.type
_entity_poly.pdbx_seq_one_letter_code
_entity_poly.pdbx_strand_id
1 'polypeptide(L)'
;MFWDAHYGGQPQKFGVFTGVLNNVDVNNLINFTRQIFVGDTVDGGVSPWLQNVNGDREKPRRWMERPKDGGELDEGWPATIQDAASEVPRATDIPIRCHCKGVDLVFRPNNVDFSTMEADAIPSYIEPKSHKHLATLDPCPSCRLSVGVDIMNWTFVMPQQIDFPEKTNDPGFPQNTHDLKSAVDNPDRDPRYGTLAIYRSSPDVQRYFCSRCSATVFYTVDDRPEVIDVAVALLHAPEGARAESILTWHLGAKMMGEWDFEKGWREDFAMSVKDTSEKWRIVKGYPKTWRRVAFEAAEKQD
;
A
#
# COMPACT_ATOMS: atom_id res chain seq x y z
N MET A 1 10.76 10.27 13.68
CA MET A 1 9.91 11.20 12.90
C MET A 1 10.65 12.45 12.42
N PHE A 2 11.67 12.92 13.15
CA PHE A 2 12.61 13.93 12.67
C PHE A 2 13.99 13.30 12.52
N TRP A 3 14.72 13.59 11.46
CA TRP A 3 16.11 13.14 11.32
C TRP A 3 16.97 14.19 10.61
N ASP A 4 18.21 14.31 11.08
CA ASP A 4 19.23 15.24 10.57
C ASP A 4 20.25 14.53 9.66
N ALA A 5 20.28 13.20 9.66
CA ALA A 5 21.35 12.41 9.03
C ALA A 5 21.59 12.73 7.54
N HIS A 6 20.58 13.23 6.81
CA HIS A 6 20.73 13.63 5.41
C HIS A 6 21.40 15.00 5.23
N TYR A 7 21.35 15.85 6.24
CA TYR A 7 21.78 17.25 6.20
C TYR A 7 23.03 17.49 7.04
N GLY A 8 23.89 16.49 7.22
CA GLY A 8 25.17 16.65 7.93
C GLY A 8 25.91 17.94 7.50
N GLY A 9 26.08 18.87 8.44
CA GLY A 9 26.63 20.21 8.19
C GLY A 9 25.62 21.32 7.89
N GLN A 10 24.32 21.06 7.94
CA GLN A 10 23.22 22.02 7.79
C GLN A 10 22.19 21.84 8.93
N PRO A 11 22.58 22.10 10.20
CA PRO A 11 21.77 21.82 11.40
C PRO A 11 20.42 22.57 11.45
N GLN A 12 20.24 23.56 10.59
CA GLN A 12 18.98 24.29 10.39
C GLN A 12 17.95 23.54 9.52
N LYS A 13 18.32 22.40 8.91
CA LYS A 13 17.42 21.62 8.04
C LYS A 13 16.99 20.32 8.71
N PHE A 14 15.70 20.20 8.95
CA PHE A 14 15.10 18.98 9.49
C PHE A 14 14.33 18.23 8.40
N GLY A 15 14.48 16.92 8.33
CA GLY A 15 13.56 16.04 7.61
C GLY A 15 12.38 15.65 8.48
N VAL A 16 11.17 15.71 7.93
CA VAL A 16 9.93 15.29 8.60
C VAL A 16 9.09 14.47 7.65
N PHE A 17 8.45 13.44 8.16
CA PHE A 17 7.40 12.70 7.46
C PHE A 17 6.11 13.53 7.44
N THR A 18 5.61 13.92 6.27
CA THR A 18 4.42 14.78 6.13
C THR A 18 3.15 14.15 6.68
N GLY A 19 3.04 12.82 6.65
CA GLY A 19 1.89 12.09 7.16
C GLY A 19 1.60 12.33 8.66
N VAL A 20 2.58 12.82 9.43
CA VAL A 20 2.43 13.10 10.87
C VAL A 20 2.04 14.54 11.18
N LEU A 21 1.96 15.40 10.15
CA LEU A 21 1.53 16.78 10.32
C LEU A 21 0.03 16.84 10.55
N ASN A 22 -0.40 17.69 11.48
CA ASN A 22 -1.82 17.97 11.65
C ASN A 22 -2.39 18.57 10.37
N ASN A 23 -3.62 18.20 10.02
CA ASN A 23 -4.32 18.95 9.00
C ASN A 23 -4.76 20.29 9.61
N VAL A 24 -4.27 21.39 9.04
CA VAL A 24 -4.56 22.76 9.48
C VAL A 24 -5.23 23.50 8.34
N ASP A 25 -6.04 24.50 8.68
CA ASP A 25 -6.82 25.31 7.73
C ASP A 25 -5.94 26.32 6.98
N VAL A 26 -4.96 25.79 6.27
CA VAL A 26 -4.01 26.52 5.43
C VAL A 26 -3.85 25.76 4.14
N ASN A 27 -4.47 26.24 3.07
CA ASN A 27 -4.34 25.60 1.77
C ASN A 27 -2.89 25.66 1.30
N ASN A 28 -2.45 24.62 0.59
CA ASN A 28 -1.14 24.61 -0.08
C ASN A 28 0.08 24.82 0.84
N LEU A 29 -0.05 24.50 2.15
CA LEU A 29 1.04 24.58 3.14
C LEU A 29 2.27 23.75 2.72
N ILE A 30 2.03 22.60 2.12
CA ILE A 30 3.07 21.69 1.63
C ILE A 30 3.20 21.84 0.11
N ASN A 31 4.45 21.86 -0.35
CA ASN A 31 4.78 21.84 -1.77
C ASN A 31 5.63 20.60 -2.06
N PHE A 32 5.07 19.64 -2.78
CA PHE A 32 5.75 18.42 -3.17
C PHE A 32 6.63 18.70 -4.39
N THR A 33 7.94 18.71 -4.19
CA THR A 33 8.86 19.14 -5.27
C THR A 33 9.42 17.97 -6.06
N ARG A 34 9.51 16.78 -5.47
CA ARG A 34 10.24 15.65 -6.04
C ARG A 34 9.65 14.32 -5.59
N GLN A 35 9.74 13.34 -6.47
CA GLN A 35 9.59 11.92 -6.18
C GLN A 35 10.93 11.24 -6.48
N ILE A 36 11.49 10.53 -5.52
CA ILE A 36 12.83 9.91 -5.61
C ILE A 36 12.73 8.40 -5.44
N PHE A 37 13.74 7.68 -5.94
CA PHE A 37 13.75 6.20 -5.94
C PHE A 37 12.55 5.60 -6.68
N VAL A 38 12.05 6.30 -7.71
CA VAL A 38 10.92 5.78 -8.50
C VAL A 38 11.38 4.54 -9.30
N GLY A 39 12.68 4.44 -9.62
CA GLY A 39 13.27 3.28 -10.28
C GLY A 39 13.04 1.96 -9.53
N ASP A 40 13.07 1.98 -8.19
CA ASP A 40 12.87 0.80 -7.34
C ASP A 40 11.46 0.18 -7.50
N THR A 41 10.51 0.96 -8.02
CA THR A 41 9.13 0.47 -8.23
C THR A 41 8.99 -0.39 -9.48
N VAL A 42 9.95 -0.34 -10.42
CA VAL A 42 9.94 -0.99 -11.74
C VAL A 42 8.83 -0.49 -12.67
N ASP A 43 7.59 -0.52 -12.20
CA ASP A 43 6.39 -0.15 -12.95
C ASP A 43 5.96 1.31 -12.73
N GLY A 44 6.70 2.08 -11.94
CA GLY A 44 6.39 3.46 -11.57
C GLY A 44 5.58 3.59 -10.28
N GLY A 45 5.11 2.49 -9.70
CA GLY A 45 4.34 2.45 -8.47
C GLY A 45 3.15 3.40 -8.54
N VAL A 46 2.97 4.18 -7.47
CA VAL A 46 1.94 5.22 -7.36
C VAL A 46 2.40 6.58 -7.92
N SER A 47 3.65 6.70 -8.39
CA SER A 47 4.23 7.98 -8.82
C SER A 47 3.40 8.75 -9.86
N PRO A 48 2.76 8.09 -10.85
CA PRO A 48 1.93 8.80 -11.82
C PRO A 48 0.68 9.41 -11.18
N TRP A 49 0.15 8.79 -10.11
CA TRP A 49 -1.05 9.27 -9.40
C TRP A 49 -0.73 10.45 -8.47
N LEU A 50 0.54 10.65 -8.15
CA LEU A 50 1.05 11.75 -7.34
C LEU A 50 1.50 12.96 -8.17
N GLN A 51 1.21 13.02 -9.47
CA GLN A 51 1.75 14.08 -10.34
C GLN A 51 1.04 15.43 -10.21
N ASN A 52 -0.20 15.48 -9.72
CA ASN A 52 -0.96 16.73 -9.58
C ASN A 52 -1.17 17.15 -8.12
N VAL A 53 -0.40 16.60 -7.18
CA VAL A 53 -0.58 16.81 -5.73
C VAL A 53 -0.39 18.25 -5.24
N ASN A 54 0.09 19.15 -6.09
CA ASN A 54 0.20 20.58 -5.81
C ASN A 54 -0.93 21.41 -6.46
N GLY A 55 -2.00 20.77 -6.95
CA GLY A 55 -3.06 21.42 -7.73
C GLY A 55 -2.54 21.90 -9.10
N ASP A 56 -2.89 23.13 -9.47
CA ASP A 56 -2.44 23.76 -10.74
C ASP A 56 -0.98 24.25 -10.72
N ARG A 57 -0.26 24.02 -9.62
CA ARG A 57 1.15 24.42 -9.47
C ARG A 57 2.10 23.42 -10.15
N GLU A 58 3.40 23.69 -10.04
CA GLU A 58 4.45 22.85 -10.62
C GLU A 58 4.33 21.39 -10.12
N LYS A 59 4.39 20.44 -11.07
CA LYS A 59 4.37 19.00 -10.78
C LYS A 59 5.67 18.57 -10.09
N PRO A 60 5.63 17.61 -9.15
CA PRO A 60 6.84 17.05 -8.58
C PRO A 60 7.65 16.30 -9.64
N ARG A 61 8.92 16.69 -9.80
CA ARG A 61 9.88 16.01 -10.71
C ARG A 61 10.13 14.59 -10.24
N ARG A 62 10.17 13.62 -11.15
CA ARG A 62 10.40 12.20 -10.84
C ARG A 62 11.85 11.82 -11.12
N TRP A 63 12.43 11.02 -10.25
CA TRP A 63 13.84 10.63 -10.33
C TRP A 63 13.99 9.13 -10.17
N MET A 64 14.86 8.53 -10.99
CA MET A 64 15.21 7.12 -10.91
C MET A 64 15.67 6.75 -9.50
N GLU A 65 16.56 7.57 -8.94
CA GLU A 65 17.07 7.49 -7.57
C GLU A 65 16.97 8.87 -6.92
N ARG A 66 18.08 9.41 -6.40
CA ARG A 66 18.18 10.80 -5.95
C ARG A 66 18.57 11.71 -7.11
N PRO A 67 18.27 13.03 -7.04
CA PRO A 67 18.61 13.97 -8.11
C PRO A 67 20.09 14.09 -8.48
N LYS A 68 21.00 13.72 -7.58
CA LYS A 68 22.44 13.74 -7.82
C LYS A 68 22.97 12.44 -8.42
N ASP A 69 22.24 11.35 -8.21
CA ASP A 69 22.73 9.99 -8.40
C ASP A 69 22.02 9.30 -9.59
N GLY A 70 20.76 9.69 -9.88
CA GLY A 70 19.96 9.15 -10.97
C GLY A 70 19.47 10.21 -11.97
N GLY A 71 19.01 9.74 -13.13
CA GLY A 71 18.37 10.58 -14.14
C GLY A 71 16.95 11.00 -13.75
N GLU A 72 16.54 12.17 -14.23
CA GLU A 72 15.14 12.59 -14.19
C GLU A 72 14.32 11.72 -15.15
N LEU A 73 13.11 11.37 -14.72
CA LEU A 73 12.18 10.54 -15.46
C LEU A 73 11.13 11.43 -16.12
N ASP A 74 10.92 11.25 -17.42
CA ASP A 74 9.84 11.92 -18.16
C ASP A 74 8.44 11.42 -17.72
N GLU A 75 7.37 12.09 -18.15
CA GLU A 75 5.98 11.68 -17.84
C GLU A 75 5.61 10.30 -18.38
N GLY A 76 6.25 9.85 -19.46
CA GLY A 76 6.02 8.57 -20.11
C GLY A 76 6.67 7.39 -19.40
N TRP A 77 7.52 7.62 -18.40
CA TRP A 77 8.20 6.55 -17.66
C TRP A 77 7.32 5.91 -16.56
N PRO A 78 7.36 4.58 -16.42
CA PRO A 78 8.04 3.66 -17.32
C PRO A 78 7.28 3.55 -18.64
N ALA A 79 8.02 3.43 -19.74
CA ALA A 79 7.43 3.18 -21.05
C ALA A 79 6.46 2.00 -20.91
N THR A 80 5.24 2.16 -21.41
CA THR A 80 4.16 1.20 -21.24
C THR A 80 4.65 -0.21 -21.50
N ILE A 81 4.80 -0.99 -20.42
CA ILE A 81 4.88 -2.45 -20.51
C ILE A 81 3.45 -2.95 -20.80
N GLN A 82 2.86 -2.47 -21.90
CA GLN A 82 1.53 -2.88 -22.34
C GLN A 82 1.54 -4.30 -22.89
N ASP A 83 2.70 -4.77 -23.38
CA ASP A 83 2.80 -6.05 -24.06
C ASP A 83 3.28 -7.20 -23.16
N ALA A 84 3.90 -6.95 -21.99
CA ALA A 84 4.39 -8.04 -21.14
C ALA A 84 3.38 -8.49 -20.05
N ALA A 85 2.42 -7.65 -19.66
CA ALA A 85 1.48 -7.98 -18.57
C ALA A 85 0.50 -9.13 -18.93
N SER A 86 0.31 -9.42 -20.23
CA SER A 86 -0.54 -10.52 -20.69
C SER A 86 0.17 -11.87 -20.75
N GLU A 87 1.50 -11.92 -20.67
CA GLU A 87 2.29 -13.15 -20.82
C GLU A 87 3.07 -13.56 -19.56
N VAL A 88 3.20 -12.69 -18.55
CA VAL A 88 3.84 -13.08 -17.27
C VAL A 88 2.89 -14.01 -16.51
N PRO A 89 3.26 -15.28 -16.27
CA PRO A 89 2.45 -16.17 -15.44
C PRO A 89 2.29 -15.54 -14.05
N ARG A 90 1.07 -15.60 -13.50
CA ARG A 90 0.83 -15.16 -12.11
C ARG A 90 1.85 -15.84 -11.21
N ALA A 91 2.72 -15.04 -10.59
CA ALA A 91 3.68 -15.57 -9.62
C ALA A 91 2.91 -16.29 -8.51
N THR A 92 3.25 -17.56 -8.27
CA THR A 92 2.61 -18.33 -7.20
C THR A 92 3.04 -17.85 -5.82
N ASP A 93 4.24 -17.26 -5.75
CA ASP A 93 4.94 -16.87 -4.55
C ASP A 93 5.40 -15.43 -4.72
N ILE A 94 4.77 -14.51 -3.99
CA ILE A 94 5.06 -13.08 -4.03
C ILE A 94 5.69 -12.71 -2.69
N PRO A 95 7.00 -12.44 -2.63
CA PRO A 95 7.65 -12.14 -1.36
C PRO A 95 7.08 -10.88 -0.72
N ILE A 96 6.86 -10.95 0.59
CA ILE A 96 6.56 -9.82 1.47
C ILE A 96 7.85 -9.49 2.21
N ARG A 97 8.62 -8.51 1.72
CA ARG A 97 9.94 -8.19 2.29
C ARG A 97 10.13 -6.72 2.60
N CYS A 98 10.57 -6.45 3.82
CA CYS A 98 11.00 -5.11 4.22
C CYS A 98 12.39 -4.76 3.66
N HIS A 99 12.74 -3.47 3.70
CA HIS A 99 14.02 -2.96 3.17
C HIS A 99 15.25 -3.69 3.74
N CYS A 100 15.30 -3.93 5.06
CA CYS A 100 16.42 -4.64 5.68
C CYS A 100 16.33 -6.18 5.58
N LYS A 101 15.31 -6.73 4.92
CA LYS A 101 15.03 -8.16 4.77
C LYS A 101 14.90 -8.93 6.10
N GLY A 102 14.62 -8.22 7.20
CA GLY A 102 14.41 -8.84 8.50
C GLY A 102 13.01 -9.42 8.66
N VAL A 103 12.05 -8.94 7.87
CA VAL A 103 10.77 -9.60 7.61
C VAL A 103 10.88 -10.18 6.20
N ASP A 104 10.68 -11.50 6.09
CA ASP A 104 10.68 -12.24 4.83
C ASP A 104 9.57 -13.30 4.91
N LEU A 105 8.41 -12.95 4.37
CA LEU A 105 7.25 -13.81 4.26
C LEU A 105 6.90 -13.97 2.77
N VAL A 106 5.91 -14.78 2.46
CA VAL A 106 5.43 -14.95 1.09
C VAL A 106 3.91 -14.90 1.05
N PHE A 107 3.39 -14.15 0.09
CA PHE A 107 1.99 -14.16 -0.29
C PHE A 107 1.78 -15.17 -1.41
N ARG A 108 0.90 -16.15 -1.18
CA ARG A 108 0.49 -17.18 -2.14
C ARG A 108 -1.01 -17.08 -2.40
N PRO A 109 -1.46 -16.26 -3.38
CA PRO A 109 -2.89 -16.06 -3.64
C PRO A 109 -3.65 -17.36 -3.86
N ASN A 110 -3.02 -18.33 -4.56
CA ASN A 110 -3.62 -19.61 -4.94
C ASN A 110 -3.74 -20.63 -3.78
N ASN A 111 -3.27 -20.30 -2.57
CA ASN A 111 -3.52 -21.16 -1.40
C ASN A 111 -5.02 -21.23 -1.06
N VAL A 112 -5.82 -20.28 -1.57
CA VAL A 112 -7.27 -20.32 -1.48
C VAL A 112 -7.86 -20.29 -2.89
N ASP A 113 -8.64 -21.31 -3.23
CA ASP A 113 -9.30 -21.41 -4.53
C ASP A 113 -10.71 -20.81 -4.47
N PHE A 114 -10.79 -19.51 -4.75
CA PHE A 114 -12.06 -18.79 -4.81
C PHE A 114 -13.01 -19.28 -5.91
N SER A 115 -12.52 -20.03 -6.92
CA SER A 115 -13.38 -20.54 -8.00
C SER A 115 -14.33 -21.63 -7.53
N THR A 116 -14.03 -22.23 -6.38
CA THR A 116 -14.86 -23.26 -5.74
C THR A 116 -15.86 -22.70 -4.73
N MET A 117 -15.82 -21.39 -4.49
CA MET A 117 -16.71 -20.71 -3.54
C MET A 117 -17.97 -20.20 -4.23
N GLU A 118 -19.08 -20.23 -3.50
CA GLU A 118 -20.29 -19.50 -3.91
C GLU A 118 -20.02 -17.99 -3.92
N ALA A 119 -20.72 -17.27 -4.81
CA ALA A 119 -20.43 -15.85 -5.07
C ALA A 119 -20.58 -14.96 -3.83
N ASP A 120 -21.46 -15.32 -2.89
CA ASP A 120 -21.68 -14.62 -1.61
C ASP A 120 -20.68 -15.02 -0.51
N ALA A 121 -19.98 -16.14 -0.68
CA ALA A 121 -18.91 -16.59 0.20
C ALA A 121 -17.53 -16.01 -0.16
N ILE A 122 -17.37 -15.49 -1.39
CA ILE A 122 -16.14 -14.80 -1.80
C ILE A 122 -15.98 -13.53 -0.94
N PRO A 123 -14.83 -13.35 -0.26
CA PRO A 123 -14.62 -12.17 0.57
C PRO A 123 -14.78 -10.87 -0.22
N SER A 124 -15.40 -9.85 0.39
CA SER A 124 -15.78 -8.59 -0.29
C SER A 124 -14.62 -7.81 -0.91
N TYR A 125 -13.38 -8.11 -0.53
CA TYR A 125 -12.14 -7.54 -1.04
C TYR A 125 -11.48 -8.37 -2.16
N ILE A 126 -12.15 -9.42 -2.66
CA ILE A 126 -11.71 -10.24 -3.79
C ILE A 126 -12.61 -9.96 -4.98
N GLU A 127 -12.01 -9.73 -6.16
CA GLU A 127 -12.78 -9.49 -7.38
C GLU A 127 -13.43 -10.80 -7.85
N PRO A 128 -14.77 -10.88 -7.97
CA PRO A 128 -15.46 -12.14 -8.19
C PRO A 128 -15.07 -12.89 -9.47
N LYS A 129 -14.62 -12.21 -10.53
CA LYS A 129 -14.31 -12.88 -11.82
C LYS A 129 -12.85 -13.29 -11.96
N SER A 130 -11.94 -12.44 -11.52
CA SER A 130 -10.50 -12.56 -11.72
C SER A 130 -9.77 -13.09 -10.49
N HIS A 131 -10.44 -13.07 -9.33
CA HIS A 131 -9.93 -13.40 -8.01
C HIS A 131 -8.72 -12.55 -7.59
N LYS A 132 -8.60 -11.35 -8.18
CA LYS A 132 -7.59 -10.36 -7.77
C LYS A 132 -8.00 -9.71 -6.45
N HIS A 133 -7.01 -9.41 -5.63
CA HIS A 133 -7.19 -8.75 -4.35
C HIS A 133 -7.35 -7.24 -4.54
N LEU A 134 -8.30 -6.64 -3.84
CA LEU A 134 -8.51 -5.19 -3.85
C LEU A 134 -7.30 -4.47 -3.26
N ALA A 135 -6.77 -3.49 -3.99
CA ALA A 135 -5.76 -2.56 -3.50
C ALA A 135 -6.34 -1.16 -3.37
N THR A 136 -6.05 -0.47 -2.26
CA THR A 136 -6.64 0.85 -1.95
C THR A 136 -5.59 1.93 -1.73
N LEU A 137 -6.03 3.18 -1.95
CA LEU A 137 -5.33 4.40 -1.55
C LEU A 137 -6.02 4.90 -0.27
N ASP A 138 -5.32 4.82 0.86
CA ASP A 138 -5.86 5.13 2.18
C ASP A 138 -5.18 6.37 2.81
N PRO A 139 -5.80 7.55 2.69
CA PRO A 139 -5.33 8.79 3.31
C PRO A 139 -5.84 8.99 4.75
N CYS A 140 -6.48 8.00 5.39
CA CYS A 140 -7.15 8.22 6.67
C CYS A 140 -6.17 8.65 7.79
N PRO A 141 -6.64 9.39 8.80
CA PRO A 141 -5.81 9.86 9.91
C PRO A 141 -5.04 8.74 10.59
N SER A 142 -5.72 7.63 10.85
CA SER A 142 -5.16 6.49 11.57
C SER A 142 -3.95 5.90 10.82
N CYS A 143 -4.04 5.74 9.51
CA CYS A 143 -2.97 5.18 8.70
C CYS A 143 -1.82 6.19 8.50
N ARG A 144 -2.12 7.42 8.10
CA ARG A 144 -1.07 8.42 7.83
C ARG A 144 -0.24 8.78 9.07
N LEU A 145 -0.90 8.90 10.23
CA LEU A 145 -0.24 9.30 11.47
C LEU A 145 0.62 8.16 12.02
N SER A 146 0.18 6.91 11.86
CA SER A 146 0.94 5.75 12.30
C SER A 146 2.11 5.40 11.38
N VAL A 147 1.96 5.57 10.07
CA VAL A 147 2.98 5.17 9.07
C VAL A 147 3.92 6.32 8.71
N GLY A 148 3.46 7.58 8.81
CA GLY A 148 4.22 8.75 8.40
C GLY A 148 4.19 9.03 6.90
N VAL A 149 3.19 8.52 6.17
CA VAL A 149 2.98 8.80 4.73
C VAL A 149 1.61 9.42 4.52
N ASP A 150 1.45 10.26 3.51
CA ASP A 150 0.18 10.97 3.29
C ASP A 150 -0.94 10.07 2.75
N ILE A 151 -0.58 8.97 2.07
CA ILE A 151 -1.47 7.92 1.56
C ILE A 151 -0.79 6.58 1.78
N MET A 152 -1.47 5.70 2.51
CA MET A 152 -1.05 4.32 2.69
C MET A 152 -1.67 3.43 1.61
N ASN A 153 -0.95 2.40 1.17
CA ASN A 153 -1.44 1.44 0.18
C ASN A 153 -1.63 0.08 0.82
N TRP A 154 -2.89 -0.35 0.91
CA TRP A 154 -3.26 -1.64 1.50
C TRP A 154 -3.82 -2.56 0.42
N THR A 155 -3.48 -3.84 0.52
CA THR A 155 -4.26 -4.93 -0.06
C THR A 155 -4.76 -5.84 1.06
N PHE A 156 -5.85 -6.54 0.85
CA PHE A 156 -6.49 -7.37 1.88
C PHE A 156 -6.32 -8.83 1.53
N VAL A 157 -5.79 -9.65 2.44
CA VAL A 157 -5.54 -11.07 2.19
C VAL A 157 -6.04 -11.93 3.35
N MET A 158 -6.30 -13.20 3.08
CA MET A 158 -6.56 -14.17 4.14
C MET A 158 -5.24 -14.67 4.75
N PRO A 159 -5.17 -14.94 6.08
CA PRO A 159 -4.00 -15.54 6.72
C PRO A 159 -3.51 -16.82 6.03
N GLN A 160 -4.43 -17.62 5.49
CA GLN A 160 -4.17 -18.85 4.71
C GLN A 160 -3.26 -18.62 3.49
N GLN A 161 -3.23 -17.38 2.98
CA GLN A 161 -2.45 -17.00 1.82
C GLN A 161 -1.07 -16.42 2.19
N ILE A 162 -0.76 -16.24 3.46
CA ILE A 162 0.58 -15.84 3.92
C ILE A 162 1.30 -17.07 4.46
N ASP A 163 2.59 -17.18 4.15
CA ASP A 163 3.43 -18.25 4.68
C ASP A 163 4.89 -17.80 4.86
N PHE A 164 5.70 -18.69 5.40
CA PHE A 164 7.15 -18.59 5.33
C PHE A 164 7.67 -19.04 3.95
N PRO A 165 8.80 -18.47 3.47
CA PRO A 165 9.37 -18.84 2.17
C PRO A 165 9.72 -20.33 2.07
N GLU A 166 10.27 -20.90 3.14
CA GLU A 166 10.65 -22.32 3.21
C GLU A 166 9.52 -23.16 3.79
N LYS A 167 9.14 -24.23 3.07
CA LYS A 167 8.21 -25.23 3.60
C LYS A 167 8.96 -26.18 4.52
N THR A 168 8.69 -26.10 5.82
CA THR A 168 9.24 -27.01 6.83
C THR A 168 8.13 -27.89 7.41
N ASN A 169 8.50 -28.88 8.22
CA ASN A 169 7.53 -29.68 8.99
C ASN A 169 7.01 -28.94 10.24
N ASP A 170 7.50 -27.73 10.51
CA ASP A 170 7.09 -26.91 11.63
C ASP A 170 5.67 -26.34 11.39
N PRO A 171 4.99 -25.83 12.43
CA PRO A 171 3.73 -25.13 12.26
C PRO A 171 3.86 -24.03 11.19
N GLY A 172 2.89 -23.97 10.27
CA GLY A 172 2.84 -22.94 9.25
C GLY A 172 2.55 -21.56 9.84
N PHE A 173 2.43 -20.57 8.96
CA PHE A 173 1.99 -19.24 9.36
C PHE A 173 0.58 -19.29 10.02
N PRO A 174 0.28 -18.41 11.01
CA PRO A 174 -0.98 -18.42 11.73
C PRO A 174 -2.20 -18.26 10.81
N GLN A 175 -3.29 -18.97 11.13
CA GLN A 175 -4.49 -19.05 10.28
C GLN A 175 -5.57 -18.03 10.63
N ASN A 176 -5.34 -17.19 11.64
CA ASN A 176 -6.16 -16.04 12.01
C ASN A 176 -5.29 -14.97 12.70
N THR A 177 -5.80 -13.75 12.81
CA THR A 177 -5.03 -12.61 13.35
C THR A 177 -4.80 -12.69 14.86
N HIS A 178 -5.62 -13.41 15.63
CA HIS A 178 -5.40 -13.61 17.06
C HIS A 178 -4.22 -14.56 17.32
N ASP A 179 -4.11 -15.62 16.53
CA ASP A 179 -2.97 -16.53 16.58
C ASP A 179 -1.71 -15.82 16.07
N LEU A 180 -1.82 -14.97 15.04
CA LEU A 180 -0.72 -14.13 14.58
C LEU A 180 -0.20 -13.19 15.68
N LYS A 181 -1.11 -12.52 16.38
CA LYS A 181 -0.78 -11.69 17.54
C LYS A 181 -0.02 -12.48 18.59
N SER A 182 -0.57 -13.62 18.98
CA SER A 182 -0.01 -14.49 20.02
C SER A 182 1.36 -15.03 19.62
N ALA A 183 1.54 -15.41 18.35
CA ALA A 183 2.79 -15.92 17.82
C ALA A 183 3.88 -14.85 17.74
N VAL A 184 3.55 -13.61 17.35
CA VAL A 184 4.54 -12.53 17.21
C VAL A 184 4.93 -11.91 18.56
N ASP A 185 3.98 -11.83 19.50
CA ASP A 185 4.18 -11.25 20.84
C ASP A 185 4.86 -12.23 21.83
N ASN A 186 4.98 -13.52 21.45
CA ASN A 186 5.65 -14.53 22.27
C ASN A 186 7.18 -14.26 22.34
N PRO A 187 7.79 -14.19 23.54
CA PRO A 187 9.24 -14.10 23.70
C PRO A 187 10.02 -15.26 23.06
N ASP A 188 9.44 -16.46 23.06
CA ASP A 188 10.00 -17.70 22.49
C ASP A 188 9.43 -17.99 21.09
N ARG A 189 9.02 -16.94 20.37
CA ARG A 189 8.45 -17.04 19.02
C ARG A 189 9.39 -17.70 18.01
N ASP A 190 8.77 -18.24 16.98
CA ASP A 190 9.48 -18.81 15.83
C ASP A 190 10.46 -17.80 15.20
N PRO A 191 11.74 -18.16 15.00
CA PRO A 191 12.72 -17.26 14.41
C PRO A 191 12.38 -16.84 12.97
N ARG A 192 11.52 -17.56 12.26
CA ARG A 192 11.06 -17.22 10.90
C ARG A 192 10.23 -15.92 10.85
N TYR A 193 9.66 -15.46 11.97
CA TYR A 193 9.09 -14.11 12.06
C TYR A 193 10.14 -13.01 11.99
N GLY A 194 11.41 -13.34 12.22
CA GLY A 194 12.55 -12.43 12.14
C GLY A 194 12.35 -11.17 12.99
N THR A 195 12.38 -10.02 12.32
CA THR A 195 12.22 -8.69 12.95
C THR A 195 10.77 -8.19 12.98
N LEU A 196 9.78 -9.02 12.64
CA LEU A 196 8.37 -8.63 12.73
C LEU A 196 8.04 -8.32 14.19
N ALA A 197 7.48 -7.16 14.44
CA ALA A 197 7.05 -6.71 15.76
C ALA A 197 5.63 -6.17 15.65
N ILE A 198 4.93 -6.14 16.78
CA ILE A 198 3.55 -5.68 16.88
C ILE A 198 3.46 -4.57 17.93
N TYR A 199 2.58 -3.61 17.69
CA TYR A 199 2.02 -2.78 18.75
C TYR A 199 0.51 -2.62 18.55
N ARG A 200 -0.18 -2.23 19.62
CA ARG A 200 -1.62 -1.96 19.61
C ARG A 200 -1.85 -0.45 19.64
N SER A 201 -2.47 0.12 18.60
CA SER A 201 -2.83 1.55 18.59
C SER A 201 -4.15 1.85 19.30
N SER A 202 -4.97 0.82 19.51
CA SER A 202 -6.18 0.79 20.35
C SER A 202 -6.37 -0.65 20.84
N PRO A 203 -7.32 -0.94 21.76
CA PRO A 203 -7.50 -2.30 22.27
C PRO A 203 -7.67 -3.36 21.15
N ASP A 204 -8.42 -3.04 20.11
CA ASP A 204 -8.80 -3.92 19.01
C ASP A 204 -7.88 -3.85 17.78
N VAL A 205 -7.05 -2.80 17.67
CA VAL A 205 -6.21 -2.56 16.48
C VAL A 205 -4.78 -3.05 16.71
N GLN A 206 -4.29 -3.84 15.77
CA GLN A 206 -2.93 -4.39 15.78
C GLN A 206 -2.14 -3.87 14.57
N ARG A 207 -0.91 -3.44 14.80
CA ARG A 207 -0.03 -2.87 13.76
C ARG A 207 1.30 -3.58 13.79
N TYR A 208 1.61 -4.25 12.68
CA TYR A 208 2.84 -5.01 12.53
C TYR A 208 3.84 -4.23 11.70
N PHE A 209 5.10 -4.23 12.15
CA PHE A 209 6.18 -3.50 11.52
C PHE A 209 7.51 -4.23 11.72
N CYS A 210 8.50 -3.92 10.88
CA CYS A 210 9.86 -4.37 11.09
C CYS A 210 10.52 -3.56 12.21
N SER A 211 10.93 -4.19 13.31
CA SER A 211 11.61 -3.52 14.44
C SER A 211 12.99 -2.94 14.07
N ARG A 212 13.57 -3.35 12.93
CA ARG A 212 14.89 -2.89 12.46
C ARG A 212 14.83 -1.70 11.51
N CYS A 213 13.96 -1.74 10.50
CA CYS A 213 13.86 -0.67 9.49
C CYS A 213 12.54 0.12 9.55
N SER A 214 11.66 -0.19 10.52
CA SER A 214 10.35 0.45 10.72
C SER A 214 9.35 0.29 9.58
N ALA A 215 9.62 -0.56 8.59
CA ALA A 215 8.68 -0.84 7.51
C ALA A 215 7.36 -1.37 8.08
N THR A 216 6.26 -0.70 7.77
CA THR A 216 4.90 -1.18 8.07
C THR A 216 4.60 -2.42 7.24
N VAL A 217 4.18 -3.49 7.90
CA VAL A 217 3.93 -4.80 7.26
C VAL A 217 2.44 -5.09 7.20
N PHE A 218 1.79 -5.16 8.36
CA PHE A 218 0.37 -5.51 8.47
C PHE A 218 -0.42 -4.53 9.33
N TYR A 219 -1.70 -4.41 9.01
CA TYR A 219 -2.73 -3.89 9.89
C TYR A 219 -3.82 -4.95 10.06
N THR A 220 -4.28 -5.16 11.29
CA THR A 220 -5.40 -6.06 11.57
C THR A 220 -6.28 -5.49 12.68
N VAL A 221 -7.51 -5.97 12.75
CA VAL A 221 -8.46 -5.69 13.82
C VAL A 221 -9.02 -6.99 14.38
N ASP A 222 -9.32 -7.00 15.68
CA ASP A 222 -9.78 -8.19 16.39
C ASP A 222 -11.16 -8.69 15.91
N ASP A 223 -11.99 -7.84 15.30
CA ASP A 223 -13.34 -8.20 14.81
C ASP A 223 -13.37 -8.78 13.38
N ARG A 224 -12.22 -8.81 12.69
CA ARG A 224 -12.03 -9.42 11.37
C ARG A 224 -10.83 -10.38 11.37
N PRO A 225 -10.88 -11.47 12.16
CA PRO A 225 -9.74 -12.37 12.36
C PRO A 225 -9.27 -13.11 11.10
N GLU A 226 -10.09 -13.12 10.05
CA GLU A 226 -9.85 -13.75 8.75
C GLU A 226 -9.19 -12.81 7.73
N VAL A 227 -8.93 -11.54 8.07
CA VAL A 227 -8.38 -10.54 7.14
C VAL A 227 -7.11 -9.90 7.68
N ILE A 228 -6.09 -9.84 6.83
CA ILE A 228 -4.85 -9.09 7.06
C ILE A 228 -4.73 -8.02 5.98
N ASP A 229 -4.61 -6.76 6.39
CA ASP A 229 -4.27 -5.66 5.50
C ASP A 229 -2.74 -5.66 5.34
N VAL A 230 -2.24 -5.92 4.13
CA VAL A 230 -0.81 -6.00 3.80
C VAL A 230 -0.37 -4.73 3.09
N ALA A 231 0.74 -4.16 3.55
CA ALA A 231 1.35 -3.00 2.91
C ALA A 231 1.83 -3.37 1.51
N VAL A 232 1.20 -2.81 0.47
CA VAL A 232 1.46 -3.18 -0.94
C VAL A 232 2.93 -2.93 -1.31
N ALA A 233 3.56 -1.90 -0.75
CA ALA A 233 4.95 -1.56 -0.98
C ALA A 233 5.95 -2.66 -0.54
N LEU A 234 5.51 -3.66 0.23
CA LEU A 234 6.33 -4.81 0.60
C LEU A 234 6.16 -6.02 -0.32
N LEU A 235 5.26 -5.97 -1.30
CA LEU A 235 5.08 -7.04 -2.28
C LEU A 235 6.12 -6.92 -3.39
N HIS A 236 7.00 -7.91 -3.49
CA HIS A 236 8.03 -8.00 -4.54
C HIS A 236 7.46 -8.78 -5.74
N ALA A 237 6.39 -8.26 -6.34
CA ALA A 237 5.83 -8.83 -7.56
C ALA A 237 6.79 -8.61 -8.75
N PRO A 238 6.94 -9.58 -9.68
CA PRO A 238 7.90 -9.49 -10.77
C PRO A 238 7.62 -8.33 -11.74
N GLU A 239 6.35 -7.94 -11.87
CA GLU A 239 5.94 -6.81 -12.71
C GLU A 239 6.18 -5.43 -12.08
N GLY A 240 6.42 -5.35 -10.77
CA GLY A 240 6.66 -4.10 -10.05
C GLY A 240 5.71 -3.82 -8.88
N ALA A 241 5.83 -2.62 -8.32
CA ALA A 241 5.24 -2.24 -7.05
C ALA A 241 3.70 -2.18 -7.05
N ARG A 242 3.04 -2.06 -8.20
CA ARG A 242 1.58 -2.12 -8.28
C ARG A 242 1.03 -3.54 -8.27
N ALA A 243 1.85 -4.55 -8.54
CA ALA A 243 1.47 -5.98 -8.54
C ALA A 243 0.15 -6.24 -9.30
N GLU A 244 -0.03 -5.65 -10.48
CA GLU A 244 -1.32 -5.63 -11.18
C GLU A 244 -1.76 -7.02 -11.70
N SER A 245 -0.88 -8.03 -11.69
CA SER A 245 -1.25 -9.42 -12.02
C SER A 245 -2.14 -10.07 -10.95
N ILE A 246 -2.02 -9.63 -9.69
CA ILE A 246 -2.75 -10.16 -8.52
C ILE A 246 -3.62 -9.12 -7.82
N LEU A 247 -3.37 -7.83 -8.05
CA LEU A 247 -4.11 -6.74 -7.43
C LEU A 247 -5.04 -6.04 -8.42
N THR A 248 -6.16 -5.53 -7.90
CA THR A 248 -7.08 -4.64 -8.61
C THR A 248 -7.22 -3.35 -7.82
N TRP A 249 -6.70 -2.26 -8.38
CA TRP A 249 -6.64 -0.98 -7.69
C TRP A 249 -7.97 -0.25 -7.71
N HIS A 250 -8.40 0.26 -6.56
CA HIS A 250 -9.61 1.02 -6.35
C HIS A 250 -9.47 2.49 -6.82
N LEU A 251 -8.99 2.68 -8.05
CA LEU A 251 -8.66 3.99 -8.61
C LEU A 251 -9.91 4.87 -8.77
N GLY A 252 -9.80 6.15 -8.43
CA GLY A 252 -10.87 7.14 -8.51
C GLY A 252 -12.06 6.90 -7.57
N ALA A 253 -11.98 5.92 -6.68
CA ALA A 253 -13.05 5.61 -5.74
C ALA A 253 -13.08 6.61 -4.57
N LYS A 254 -14.17 6.53 -3.78
CA LYS A 254 -14.26 7.19 -2.49
C LYS A 254 -13.13 6.69 -1.59
N MET A 255 -12.41 7.60 -0.93
CA MET A 255 -11.30 7.24 -0.06
C MET A 255 -11.73 7.27 1.40
N MET A 256 -11.11 6.42 2.24
CA MET A 256 -11.40 6.41 3.67
C MET A 256 -10.87 7.68 4.34
N GLY A 257 -11.65 8.24 5.28
CA GLY A 257 -11.23 9.40 6.05
C GLY A 257 -11.41 10.74 5.35
N GLU A 258 -12.33 10.86 4.36
CA GLU A 258 -12.64 12.12 3.66
C GLU A 258 -12.84 13.31 4.60
N TRP A 259 -13.46 13.10 5.77
CA TRP A 259 -13.62 14.13 6.81
C TRP A 259 -12.30 14.77 7.31
N ASP A 260 -11.15 14.09 7.17
CA ASP A 260 -9.83 14.65 7.54
C ASP A 260 -9.19 15.49 6.44
N PHE A 261 -9.78 15.53 5.24
CA PHE A 261 -9.27 16.29 4.10
C PHE A 261 -10.37 16.99 3.30
N GLU A 262 -11.52 17.25 3.92
CA GLU A 262 -12.56 18.16 3.41
C GLU A 262 -12.12 19.63 3.36
N LYS A 263 -11.05 19.97 4.08
CA LYS A 263 -10.45 21.31 4.14
C LYS A 263 -8.97 21.24 4.51
N GLY A 264 -8.30 22.38 4.45
CA GLY A 264 -6.92 22.52 4.90
C GLY A 264 -5.90 21.95 3.91
N TRP A 265 -4.63 21.87 4.32
CA TRP A 265 -3.55 21.60 3.37
C TRP A 265 -3.64 20.24 2.66
N ARG A 266 -4.38 19.29 3.25
CA ARG A 266 -4.54 17.93 2.70
C ARG A 266 -5.60 17.80 1.62
N GLU A 267 -6.52 18.76 1.51
CA GLU A 267 -7.67 18.68 0.59
C GLU A 267 -7.20 18.53 -0.86
N ASP A 268 -6.44 19.52 -1.35
CA ASP A 268 -5.88 19.52 -2.71
C ASP A 268 -5.06 18.25 -2.98
N PHE A 269 -4.28 17.81 -2.00
CA PHE A 269 -3.45 16.61 -2.13
C PHE A 269 -4.29 15.35 -2.35
N ALA A 270 -5.21 15.04 -1.43
CA ALA A 270 -5.98 13.79 -1.48
C ALA A 270 -6.91 13.77 -2.70
N MET A 271 -7.58 14.89 -2.98
CA MET A 271 -8.46 15.02 -4.15
C MET A 271 -7.68 14.89 -5.46
N SER A 272 -6.49 15.48 -5.55
CA SER A 272 -5.64 15.34 -6.74
C SER A 272 -5.19 13.90 -6.96
N VAL A 273 -4.90 13.13 -5.91
CA VAL A 273 -4.56 11.71 -6.06
C VAL A 273 -5.76 10.91 -6.54
N LYS A 274 -6.95 11.13 -5.98
CA LYS A 274 -8.19 10.50 -6.43
C LYS A 274 -8.43 10.79 -7.91
N ASP A 275 -8.42 12.06 -8.31
CA ASP A 275 -8.71 12.48 -9.68
C ASP A 275 -7.65 12.02 -10.69
N THR A 276 -6.37 12.07 -10.30
CA THR A 276 -5.27 11.61 -11.17
C THR A 276 -5.31 10.09 -11.33
N SER A 277 -5.62 9.34 -10.27
CA SER A 277 -5.82 7.89 -10.36
C SER A 277 -7.02 7.52 -11.23
N GLU A 278 -8.10 8.31 -11.20
CA GLU A 278 -9.26 8.11 -12.09
C GLU A 278 -8.90 8.35 -13.55
N LYS A 279 -8.21 9.46 -13.84
CA LYS A 279 -7.73 9.76 -15.20
C LYS A 279 -6.83 8.64 -15.71
N TRP A 280 -5.91 8.15 -14.87
CA TRP A 280 -5.06 7.01 -15.20
C TRP A 280 -5.88 5.76 -15.53
N ARG A 281 -6.86 5.42 -14.69
CA ARG A 281 -7.77 4.28 -14.92
C ARG A 281 -8.45 4.38 -16.30
N ILE A 282 -8.98 5.56 -16.65
CA ILE A 282 -9.66 5.80 -17.93
C ILE A 282 -8.67 5.66 -19.10
N VAL A 283 -7.50 6.30 -19.02
CA VAL A 283 -6.47 6.27 -20.08
C VAL A 283 -5.95 4.85 -20.31
N LYS A 284 -5.83 4.04 -19.25
CA LYS A 284 -5.41 2.63 -19.34
C LYS A 284 -6.54 1.67 -19.70
N GLY A 285 -7.78 2.14 -19.79
CA GLY A 285 -8.95 1.30 -20.08
C GLY A 285 -9.31 0.33 -18.95
N TYR A 286 -8.90 0.61 -17.71
CA TYR A 286 -9.22 -0.24 -16.57
C TYR A 286 -10.71 -0.08 -16.19
N PRO A 287 -11.43 -1.18 -15.95
CA PRO A 287 -12.80 -1.09 -15.45
C PRO A 287 -12.82 -0.48 -14.04
N LYS A 288 -13.95 0.14 -13.67
CA LYS A 288 -14.22 0.42 -12.25
C LYS A 288 -14.28 -0.91 -11.50
N THR A 289 -13.81 -0.93 -10.26
CA THR A 289 -13.96 -2.15 -9.43
C THR A 289 -15.44 -2.40 -9.12
N TRP A 290 -15.81 -3.66 -8.91
CA TRP A 290 -17.16 -4.09 -8.53
C TRP A 290 -17.68 -3.33 -7.29
N ARG A 291 -16.81 -3.09 -6.29
CA ARG A 291 -17.18 -2.31 -5.10
C ARG A 291 -17.56 -0.87 -5.45
N ARG A 292 -16.83 -0.23 -6.36
CA ARG A 292 -17.13 1.16 -6.77
C ARG A 292 -18.45 1.21 -7.53
N VAL A 293 -18.68 0.26 -8.43
CA VAL A 293 -19.94 0.15 -9.17
C VAL A 293 -21.12 -0.05 -8.21
N ALA A 294 -21.00 -0.96 -7.25
CA ALA A 294 -22.04 -1.20 -6.25
C ALA A 294 -22.31 0.03 -5.38
N PHE A 295 -21.26 0.71 -4.91
CA PHE A 295 -21.36 1.91 -4.10
C PHE A 295 -22.05 3.07 -4.85
N GLU A 296 -21.57 3.41 -6.06
CA GLU A 296 -22.15 4.48 -6.89
C GLU A 296 -23.59 4.15 -7.35
N ALA A 297 -23.97 2.86 -7.42
CA ALA A 297 -25.33 2.46 -7.73
C ALA A 297 -26.28 2.63 -6.54
N ALA A 298 -25.80 2.40 -5.31
CA ALA A 298 -26.55 2.64 -4.09
C ALA A 298 -26.79 4.14 -3.87
N GLU A 299 -25.77 4.99 -4.06
CA GLU A 299 -25.90 6.45 -3.92
C GLU A 299 -26.89 7.09 -4.91
N LYS A 300 -27.21 6.43 -6.02
CA LYS A 300 -28.22 6.91 -7.00
C LYS A 300 -29.65 6.54 -6.63
N GLN A 301 -29.83 5.64 -5.67
CA GLN A 301 -31.15 5.18 -5.21
C GLN A 301 -31.65 5.96 -3.99
N ASP A 302 -30.74 6.70 -3.33
CA ASP A 302 -31.02 7.65 -2.24
C ASP A 302 -31.26 9.08 -2.80
#